data_AF-A0A8C3U7M5-F1
#
_entry.id   AF-A0A8C3U7M5-F1
#
_cell.length_a   1.000
_cell.length_b   1.000
_cell.length_c   1.000
_cell.angle_alpha   90.00
_cell.angle_beta   90.00
_cell.angle_gamma   90.00
#
_symmetry.space_group_name_H-M   'P 1'
#
loop_
_entity.id
_entity.type
_entity.pdbx_description
1 polymer ?
#
loop_
_entity_poly.entity_id
_entity_poly.type
_entity_poly.pdbx_seq_one_letter_code
_entity_poly.pdbx_strand_id
1 'polypeptide(L)'
;DMMELLEEDLTCPICCSLFDDPRVLPCSHNFCRKCLEGILEGNVRNVLWRPSPFKCPTCRKETPVTGVNSLQVNYSLKGIVEKYNKIKVTPKMPVCKVHSGQPLNIFCRTDMQLICGVCATRGDHTKHVFCSIEEAYSQEKRAFETLFQGFETWRCGDALSRLDTLETSKRKALQMLTKDSDKVKEFFEKLQHTLEQKRNEILSDFETMKLAVMQAYDPEINKLNTILQEQRMAFNIAEAFKDVSEPIIFLQQMQEFREKIKVLKETPLPCSTVDISPTMKSFDTSQWNGIKLVDVDKLSLPQESNTFKFKIPSVFSRRFIVNSLIFLLILAVTRMSFVESVIDNLQCWKSQFLTISLSYLADTVEIADHAVFYWEQMTDGASLLREKCKNYTLVVLDNVAQFVCKYKLL
;
A
#
# COMPACT_ATOMS: atom_id res chain seq x y z
N ASP A 1 59.46 -18.89 -18.84
CA ASP A 1 60.18 -17.90 -18.01
C ASP A 1 61.27 -18.63 -17.20
N MET A 2 62.42 -18.02 -16.89
CA MET A 2 63.52 -18.73 -16.19
C MET A 2 63.09 -19.18 -14.77
N MET A 3 62.17 -18.44 -14.14
CA MET A 3 61.59 -18.82 -12.85
C MET A 3 60.59 -19.97 -12.94
N GLU A 4 59.86 -20.12 -14.06
CA GLU A 4 58.91 -21.23 -14.25
C GLU A 4 59.64 -22.56 -14.43
N LEU A 5 60.72 -22.58 -15.21
CA LEU A 5 61.57 -23.75 -15.39
C LEU A 5 62.18 -24.23 -14.07
N LEU A 6 62.56 -23.29 -13.19
CA LEU A 6 63.10 -23.61 -11.88
C LEU A 6 62.02 -24.08 -10.89
N GLU A 7 60.78 -23.59 -11.02
CA GLU A 7 59.65 -24.06 -10.19
C GLU A 7 59.31 -25.53 -10.50
N GLU A 8 59.34 -25.92 -11.77
CA GLU A 8 59.15 -27.32 -12.20
C GLU A 8 60.19 -28.25 -11.57
N ASP A 9 61.47 -27.86 -11.57
CA ASP A 9 62.57 -28.65 -10.98
C ASP A 9 62.50 -28.75 -9.44
N LEU A 10 61.79 -27.83 -8.78
CA LEU A 10 61.62 -27.78 -7.32
C LEU A 10 60.28 -28.33 -6.84
N THR A 11 59.52 -28.95 -7.74
CA THR A 11 58.17 -29.47 -7.47
C THR A 11 58.20 -30.96 -7.19
N CYS A 12 57.50 -31.38 -6.14
CA CYS A 12 57.31 -32.78 -5.81
C CYS A 12 56.36 -33.43 -6.83
N PRO A 13 56.75 -34.56 -7.47
CA PRO A 13 55.96 -35.20 -8.51
C PRO A 13 54.67 -35.88 -7.99
N ILE A 14 54.49 -35.98 -6.66
CA ILE A 14 53.27 -36.56 -6.06
C ILE A 14 52.24 -35.46 -5.80
N CYS A 15 52.58 -34.44 -5.01
CA CYS A 15 51.64 -33.38 -4.66
C CYS A 15 51.59 -32.24 -5.68
N CYS A 16 52.49 -32.22 -6.67
CA CYS A 16 52.63 -31.14 -7.65
C CYS A 16 52.80 -29.75 -7.01
N SER A 17 53.39 -29.73 -5.81
CA SER A 17 53.75 -28.51 -5.08
C SER A 17 55.24 -28.51 -4.77
N LEU A 18 55.81 -27.33 -4.50
CA LEU A 18 57.19 -27.21 -4.03
C LEU A 18 57.50 -28.20 -2.88
N PHE A 19 58.71 -28.77 -2.89
CA PHE A 19 59.08 -29.77 -1.88
C PHE A 19 58.96 -29.24 -0.44
N ASP A 20 58.11 -29.91 0.35
CA ASP A 20 57.96 -29.70 1.80
C ASP A 20 58.55 -30.91 2.56
N ASP A 21 59.55 -30.65 3.40
CA ASP A 21 60.36 -31.67 4.08
C ASP A 21 60.81 -32.82 3.14
N PRO A 22 61.65 -32.52 2.11
CA PRO A 22 62.03 -33.49 1.10
C PRO A 22 62.85 -34.63 1.68
N ARG A 23 62.42 -35.86 1.41
CA ARG A 23 63.10 -37.11 1.78
C ARG A 23 63.74 -37.74 0.55
N VAL A 24 64.97 -38.20 0.70
CA VAL A 24 65.72 -38.88 -0.37
C VAL A 24 65.56 -40.38 -0.24
N LEU A 25 65.07 -41.04 -1.30
CA LEU A 25 65.09 -42.51 -1.39
C LEU A 25 66.50 -43.01 -1.77
N PRO A 26 66.86 -44.28 -1.51
CA PRO A 26 68.13 -44.87 -1.95
C PRO A 26 68.36 -44.82 -3.47
N CYS A 27 67.29 -44.63 -4.26
CA CYS A 27 67.37 -44.39 -5.71
C CYS A 27 67.57 -42.91 -6.09
N SER A 28 67.91 -42.05 -5.12
CA SER A 28 68.18 -40.61 -5.23
C SER A 28 67.00 -39.71 -5.63
N HIS A 29 65.79 -40.26 -5.77
CA HIS A 29 64.58 -39.46 -6.00
C HIS A 29 64.09 -38.84 -4.69
N ASN A 30 63.51 -37.64 -4.80
CA ASN A 30 63.06 -36.81 -3.69
C ASN A 30 61.54 -36.71 -3.67
N PHE A 31 60.94 -36.74 -2.48
CA PHE A 31 59.51 -36.58 -2.28
C PHE A 31 59.23 -35.91 -0.94
N CYS A 32 58.11 -35.20 -0.80
CA CYS A 32 57.72 -34.63 0.50
C CYS A 32 57.48 -35.77 1.51
N ARG A 33 57.86 -35.56 2.78
CA ARG A 33 57.62 -36.54 3.86
C ARG A 33 56.17 -37.05 3.87
N LYS A 34 55.20 -36.12 3.86
CA LYS A 34 53.76 -36.44 3.85
C LYS A 34 53.33 -37.25 2.63
N CYS A 35 53.94 -37.02 1.47
CA CYS A 35 53.63 -37.77 0.25
C CYS A 35 54.11 -39.22 0.35
N LEU A 36 55.27 -39.45 0.99
CA LEU A 36 55.74 -40.81 1.26
C LEU A 36 54.94 -41.49 2.37
N GLU A 37 54.49 -40.75 3.39
CA GLU A 37 53.63 -41.26 4.47
C GLU A 37 52.32 -41.80 3.87
N GLY A 38 51.67 -41.04 2.99
CA GLY A 38 50.46 -41.48 2.29
C GLY A 38 50.65 -42.73 1.42
N ILE A 39 51.81 -42.91 0.77
CA ILE A 39 52.10 -44.13 -0.01
C ILE A 39 52.26 -45.35 0.90
N LEU A 40 52.89 -45.18 2.06
CA LEU A 40 53.05 -46.26 3.02
C LEU A 40 51.72 -46.64 3.68
N GLU A 41 50.89 -45.66 4.04
CA GLU A 41 49.54 -45.88 4.58
C GLU A 41 48.61 -46.56 3.57
N GLY A 42 48.71 -46.21 2.29
CA GLY A 42 47.92 -46.84 1.22
C GLY A 42 48.25 -48.33 0.97
N ASN A 43 49.47 -48.78 1.29
CA ASN A 43 49.90 -50.18 1.16
C ASN A 43 49.43 -51.08 2.32
N VAL A 44 48.91 -50.53 3.42
CA VAL A 44 48.49 -51.28 4.63
C VAL A 44 47.23 -52.14 4.39
N ARG A 45 46.54 -52.00 3.25
CA ARG A 45 45.40 -52.86 2.89
C ARG A 45 45.80 -54.28 2.44
N ASN A 46 47.09 -54.55 2.22
CA ASN A 46 47.58 -55.89 1.89
C ASN A 46 48.62 -56.37 2.93
N VAL A 47 48.18 -57.32 3.76
CA VAL A 47 48.96 -58.22 4.63
C VAL A 47 49.53 -57.58 5.92
N LEU A 48 48.78 -57.77 7.01
CA LEU A 48 49.25 -57.68 8.38
C LEU A 48 50.47 -58.62 8.57
N TRP A 49 51.58 -58.08 9.07
CA TRP A 49 52.81 -58.79 9.49
C TRP A 49 53.97 -59.00 8.48
N ARG A 50 54.37 -57.97 7.72
CA ARG A 50 55.78 -57.77 7.31
C ARG A 50 56.04 -56.33 6.84
N PRO A 51 57.18 -55.68 7.16
CA PRO A 51 57.57 -54.43 6.49
C PRO A 51 57.85 -54.73 5.01
N SER A 52 56.89 -54.47 4.13
CA SER A 52 57.09 -54.65 2.70
C SER A 52 57.85 -53.45 2.12
N PRO A 53 58.91 -53.65 1.32
CA PRO A 53 59.52 -52.56 0.58
C PRO A 53 58.47 -51.93 -0.36
N PHE A 54 58.45 -50.61 -0.46
CA PHE A 54 57.59 -49.90 -1.42
C PHE A 54 58.41 -49.47 -2.63
N LYS A 55 57.74 -49.24 -3.77
CA LYS A 55 58.38 -48.86 -5.03
C LYS A 55 58.43 -47.33 -5.15
N CYS A 56 59.58 -46.81 -5.58
CA CYS A 56 59.73 -45.39 -5.89
C CYS A 56 58.71 -44.96 -6.96
N PRO A 57 57.91 -43.89 -6.75
CA PRO A 57 56.93 -43.43 -7.74
C PRO A 57 57.53 -43.03 -9.09
N THR A 58 58.79 -42.58 -9.12
CA THR A 58 59.45 -42.14 -10.35
C THR A 58 60.12 -43.30 -11.10
N CYS A 59 60.93 -44.11 -10.41
CA CYS A 59 61.78 -45.12 -11.06
C CYS A 59 61.43 -46.57 -10.72
N ARG A 60 60.39 -46.80 -9.89
CA ARG A 60 59.86 -48.11 -9.47
C ARG A 60 60.84 -49.04 -8.74
N LYS A 61 62.06 -48.60 -8.44
CA LYS A 61 63.02 -49.33 -7.61
C LYS A 61 62.46 -49.53 -6.20
N GLU A 62 62.65 -50.73 -5.67
CA GLU A 62 62.21 -51.09 -4.33
C GLU A 62 63.06 -50.39 -3.27
N THR A 63 62.40 -49.80 -2.28
CA THR A 63 63.04 -49.09 -1.17
C THR A 63 62.80 -49.88 0.12
N PRO A 64 63.85 -50.53 0.68
CA PRO A 64 63.74 -51.33 1.89
C PRO A 64 63.78 -50.42 3.11
N VAL A 65 62.63 -49.87 3.51
CA VAL A 65 62.56 -48.98 4.68
C VAL A 65 61.39 -49.28 5.60
N THR A 66 61.68 -49.26 6.90
CA THR A 66 60.72 -49.44 8.01
C THR A 66 60.13 -48.08 8.40
N GLY A 67 59.50 -47.40 7.45
CA GLY A 67 58.83 -46.10 7.66
C GLY A 67 59.58 -44.87 7.14
N VAL A 68 58.84 -43.79 6.86
CA VAL A 68 59.36 -42.56 6.22
C VAL A 68 60.42 -41.85 7.06
N ASN A 69 60.34 -41.95 8.38
CA ASN A 69 61.29 -41.29 9.30
C ASN A 69 62.72 -41.84 9.21
N SER A 70 62.90 -43.04 8.64
CA SER A 70 64.23 -43.61 8.40
C SER A 70 64.94 -43.01 7.17
N LEU A 71 64.20 -42.30 6.31
CA LEU A 71 64.75 -41.65 5.12
C LEU A 71 65.42 -40.32 5.47
N GLN A 72 66.60 -40.11 4.89
CA GLN A 72 67.37 -38.88 5.08
C GLN A 72 66.62 -37.68 4.45
N VAL A 73 66.68 -36.54 5.13
CA VAL A 73 66.17 -35.26 4.61
C VAL A 73 67.19 -34.70 3.61
N ASN A 74 66.70 -34.25 2.45
CA ASN A 74 67.51 -33.47 1.51
C ASN A 74 67.56 -32.00 1.96
N TYR A 75 68.46 -31.68 2.89
CA TYR A 75 68.61 -30.31 3.38
C TYR A 75 69.01 -29.31 2.29
N SER A 76 69.73 -29.74 1.25
CA SER A 76 70.08 -28.89 0.11
C SER A 76 68.85 -28.47 -0.70
N LEU A 77 67.99 -29.44 -1.06
CA LEU A 77 66.74 -29.17 -1.77
C LEU A 77 65.79 -28.33 -0.93
N LYS A 78 65.68 -28.63 0.38
CA LYS A 78 64.90 -27.81 1.33
C LYS A 78 65.40 -26.36 1.35
N GLY A 79 66.71 -26.16 1.44
CA GLY A 79 67.32 -24.81 1.43
C GLY A 79 67.14 -24.07 0.10
N ILE A 80 67.09 -24.77 -1.03
CA ILE A 80 66.83 -24.16 -2.34
C ILE A 80 65.36 -23.72 -2.43
N VAL A 81 64.40 -24.56 -2.02
CA VAL A 81 62.97 -24.20 -1.97
C VAL A 81 62.72 -23.00 -1.05
N GLU A 82 63.37 -22.95 0.12
CA GLU A 82 63.28 -21.81 1.04
C GLU A 82 63.79 -20.51 0.40
N LYS A 83 64.91 -20.56 -0.34
CA LYS A 83 65.45 -19.39 -1.06
C LYS A 83 64.55 -18.97 -2.23
N TYR A 84 64.02 -19.93 -2.99
CA TYR A 84 63.07 -19.67 -4.07
C TYR A 84 61.83 -18.93 -3.56
N ASN A 85 61.23 -19.41 -2.46
CA ASN A 85 60.08 -18.76 -1.83
C ASN A 85 60.38 -17.32 -1.40
N LYS A 86 61.58 -17.03 -0.86
CA LYS A 86 61.97 -15.66 -0.51
C LYS A 86 62.03 -14.74 -1.73
N ILE A 87 62.52 -15.23 -2.87
CA ILE A 87 62.63 -14.45 -4.11
C ILE A 87 61.25 -14.25 -4.76
N LYS A 88 60.36 -15.25 -4.69
CA LYS A 88 58.99 -15.16 -5.21
C LYS A 88 58.15 -14.12 -4.46
N VAL A 89 58.43 -13.88 -3.18
CA VAL A 89 57.68 -12.97 -2.29
C VAL A 89 58.20 -11.53 -2.31
N THR A 90 59.42 -11.26 -2.78
CA THR A 90 59.88 -9.86 -2.91
C THR A 90 59.10 -9.14 -4.00
N PRO A 91 58.47 -7.99 -3.71
CA PRO A 91 57.71 -7.25 -4.72
C PRO A 91 58.64 -6.89 -5.87
N LYS A 92 58.31 -7.40 -7.08
CA LYS A 92 59.05 -7.07 -8.30
C LYS A 92 58.95 -5.56 -8.50
N MET A 93 60.08 -4.87 -8.55
CA MET A 93 60.12 -3.45 -8.89
C MET A 93 59.43 -3.26 -10.24
N PRO A 94 58.43 -2.37 -10.36
CA PRO A 94 57.71 -2.20 -11.62
C PRO A 94 58.69 -1.76 -12.71
N VAL A 95 58.55 -2.33 -13.91
CA VAL A 95 59.42 -2.06 -15.05
C VAL A 95 58.72 -1.16 -16.06
N CYS A 96 59.51 -0.38 -16.78
CA CYS A 96 59.01 0.53 -17.80
C CYS A 96 58.39 -0.26 -18.96
N LYS A 97 57.20 0.16 -19.39
CA LYS A 97 56.50 -0.43 -20.54
C LYS A 97 57.21 -0.14 -21.87
N VAL A 98 57.91 0.99 -21.96
CA VAL A 98 58.62 1.43 -23.18
C VAL A 98 60.05 0.87 -23.22
N HIS A 99 60.73 0.83 -22.08
CA HIS A 99 62.11 0.37 -21.97
C HIS A 99 62.17 -0.93 -21.19
N SER A 100 62.14 -2.05 -21.91
CA SER A 100 62.12 -3.40 -21.32
C SER A 100 63.30 -3.60 -20.35
N GLY A 101 63.00 -4.13 -19.16
CA GLY A 101 63.98 -4.40 -18.10
C GLY A 101 64.45 -3.17 -17.32
N GLN A 102 64.01 -1.95 -17.66
CA GLN A 102 64.37 -0.75 -16.91
C GLN A 102 63.40 -0.53 -15.73
N PRO A 103 63.90 -0.32 -14.50
CA PRO A 103 63.03 -0.09 -13.35
C PRO A 103 62.37 1.29 -13.39
N LEU A 104 61.14 1.37 -12.92
CA LEU A 104 60.43 2.62 -12.66
C LEU A 104 60.79 3.11 -11.26
N ASN A 105 61.73 4.05 -11.18
CA ASN A 105 62.30 4.55 -9.93
C ASN A 105 62.47 6.08 -9.88
N ILE A 106 61.85 6.81 -10.81
CA ILE A 106 61.84 8.28 -10.84
C ILE A 106 60.39 8.72 -10.95
N PHE A 107 59.94 9.72 -10.16
CA PHE A 107 58.62 10.30 -10.31
C PHE A 107 58.68 11.60 -11.13
N CYS A 108 57.92 11.65 -12.21
CA CYS A 108 57.73 12.87 -12.98
C CYS A 108 56.57 13.67 -12.39
N ARG A 109 56.88 14.84 -11.81
CA ARG A 109 55.88 15.74 -11.22
C ARG A 109 55.02 16.42 -12.28
N THR A 110 55.56 16.65 -13.48
CA THR A 110 54.80 17.27 -14.58
C THR A 110 53.68 16.36 -15.07
N ASP A 111 53.95 15.07 -15.24
CA ASP A 111 52.97 14.10 -15.76
C ASP A 111 52.34 13.22 -14.69
N MET A 112 52.74 13.40 -13.42
CA MET A 112 52.22 12.69 -12.25
C MET A 112 52.31 11.16 -12.37
N GLN A 113 53.47 10.66 -12.81
CA GLN A 113 53.69 9.22 -13.04
C GLN A 113 55.13 8.78 -12.76
N LEU A 114 55.28 7.48 -12.48
CA LEU A 114 56.59 6.83 -12.36
C LEU A 114 57.18 6.55 -13.75
N ILE A 115 58.45 6.91 -13.92
CA ILE A 115 59.23 6.73 -15.14
C ILE A 115 60.58 6.04 -14.82
N CYS A 116 61.28 5.56 -15.85
CA CYS A 116 62.64 5.01 -15.72
C CYS A 116 63.71 6.05 -16.10
N GLY A 117 64.98 5.78 -15.79
CA GLY A 117 66.10 6.65 -16.12
C GLY A 117 66.25 6.96 -17.62
N VAL A 118 65.89 6.04 -18.51
CA VAL A 118 65.93 6.26 -19.96
C VAL A 118 64.85 7.25 -20.39
N CYS A 119 63.62 7.10 -19.86
CA CYS A 119 62.53 8.07 -20.08
C CYS A 119 62.94 9.48 -19.64
N ALA A 120 63.64 9.60 -18.51
CA ALA A 120 64.07 10.88 -17.97
C ALA A 120 65.20 11.55 -18.78
N THR A 121 66.13 10.77 -19.33
CA THR A 121 67.37 11.32 -19.95
C THR A 121 67.33 11.39 -21.47
N ARG A 122 66.56 10.52 -22.12
CA ARG A 122 66.52 10.39 -23.59
C ARG A 122 65.11 10.27 -24.17
N GLY A 123 64.10 10.12 -23.32
CA GLY A 123 62.70 10.01 -23.72
C GLY A 123 61.94 11.33 -23.64
N ASP A 124 60.62 11.22 -23.57
CA ASP A 124 59.69 12.36 -23.64
C ASP A 124 59.72 13.26 -22.40
N HIS A 125 60.36 12.82 -21.31
CA HIS A 125 60.37 13.56 -20.04
C HIS A 125 61.63 14.43 -19.85
N THR A 126 62.49 14.58 -20.87
CA THR A 126 63.78 15.30 -20.76
C THR A 126 63.69 16.75 -20.30
N LYS A 127 62.53 17.40 -20.45
CA LYS A 127 62.28 18.78 -20.02
C LYS A 127 61.36 18.89 -18.80
N HIS A 128 60.97 17.76 -18.20
CA HIS A 128 60.00 17.74 -17.11
C HIS A 128 60.69 17.82 -15.75
N VAL A 129 59.90 18.18 -14.74
CA VAL A 129 60.39 18.29 -13.37
C VAL A 129 60.25 16.93 -12.67
N PHE A 130 61.34 16.47 -12.07
CA PHE A 130 61.37 15.26 -11.25
C PHE A 130 61.49 15.62 -9.77
N CYS A 131 61.04 14.71 -8.91
CA CYS A 131 61.27 14.78 -7.48
C CYS A 131 61.65 13.40 -6.93
N SER A 132 62.09 13.35 -5.68
CA SER A 132 62.33 12.08 -5.00
C SER A 132 61.01 11.30 -4.86
N ILE A 133 61.12 9.98 -4.75
CA ILE A 133 59.95 9.11 -4.54
C ILE A 133 59.29 9.45 -3.20
N GLU A 134 60.07 9.77 -2.17
CA GLU A 134 59.58 10.12 -0.84
C GLU A 134 58.77 11.42 -0.86
N GLU A 135 59.23 12.44 -1.59
CA GLU A 135 58.52 13.70 -1.75
C GLU A 135 57.24 13.52 -2.57
N ALA A 136 57.32 12.82 -3.70
CA ALA A 136 56.15 12.49 -4.53
C ALA A 136 55.09 11.75 -3.72
N TYR A 137 55.50 10.70 -3.02
CA TYR A 137 54.60 9.90 -2.18
C TYR A 137 53.94 10.75 -1.10
N SER A 138 54.71 11.59 -0.41
CA SER A 138 54.18 12.45 0.65
C SER A 138 53.17 13.47 0.11
N GLN A 139 53.41 14.01 -1.09
CA GLN A 139 52.52 14.96 -1.73
C GLN A 139 51.23 14.29 -2.25
N GLU A 140 51.36 13.20 -3.00
CA GLU A 140 50.21 12.44 -3.53
C GLU A 140 49.34 11.87 -2.43
N LYS A 141 49.97 11.41 -1.33
CA LYS A 141 49.23 10.90 -0.18
C LYS A 141 48.36 11.98 0.47
N ARG A 142 48.86 13.20 0.63
CA ARG A 142 48.06 14.33 1.14
C ARG A 142 46.95 14.73 0.18
N ALA A 143 47.23 14.74 -1.13
CA ALA A 143 46.23 15.02 -2.15
C ALA A 143 45.09 13.97 -2.12
N PHE A 144 45.45 12.69 -2.00
CA PHE A 144 44.50 11.60 -1.81
C PHE A 144 43.65 11.80 -0.56
N GLU A 145 44.25 12.07 0.60
CA GLU A 145 43.51 12.26 1.86
C GLU A 145 42.47 13.39 1.73
N THR A 146 42.84 14.49 1.07
CA THR A 146 41.94 15.63 0.82
C THR A 146 40.80 15.26 -0.14
N LEU A 147 41.11 14.62 -1.26
CA LEU A 147 40.11 14.18 -2.24
C LEU A 147 39.16 13.14 -1.65
N PHE A 148 39.71 12.21 -0.87
CA PHE A 148 38.95 11.15 -0.22
C PHE A 148 37.98 11.71 0.82
N GLN A 149 38.43 12.65 1.66
CA GLN A 149 37.55 13.31 2.62
C GLN A 149 36.41 14.08 1.94
N GLY A 150 36.70 14.79 0.84
CA GLY A 150 35.68 15.46 0.03
C GLY A 150 34.67 14.48 -0.56
N PHE A 151 35.16 13.36 -1.10
CA PHE A 151 34.32 12.29 -1.62
C PHE A 151 33.44 11.64 -0.55
N GLU A 152 33.99 11.33 0.63
CA GLU A 152 33.20 10.76 1.73
C GLU A 152 32.12 11.71 2.21
N THR A 153 32.44 13.01 2.30
CA THR A 153 31.47 14.05 2.70
C THR A 153 30.35 14.15 1.67
N TRP A 154 30.68 14.23 0.37
CA TRP A 154 29.67 14.27 -0.70
C TRP A 154 28.83 12.99 -0.75
N ARG A 155 29.46 11.81 -0.59
CA ARG A 155 28.78 10.52 -0.59
C ARG A 155 27.80 10.40 0.58
N CYS A 156 28.25 10.67 1.79
CA CYS A 156 27.45 10.48 3.00
C CYS A 156 26.46 11.63 3.24
N GLY A 157 26.88 12.86 3.00
CA GLY A 157 26.09 14.06 3.27
C GLY A 157 25.08 14.37 2.17
N ASP A 158 25.50 14.41 0.91
CA ASP A 158 24.65 14.93 -0.17
C ASP A 158 23.92 13.82 -0.91
N ALA A 159 24.63 12.77 -1.33
CA ALA A 159 24.03 11.73 -2.18
C ALA A 159 23.05 10.83 -1.41
N LEU A 160 23.46 10.29 -0.26
CA LEU A 160 22.60 9.42 0.55
C LEU A 160 21.40 10.16 1.16
N SER A 161 21.61 11.38 1.66
CA SER A 161 20.52 12.21 2.21
C SER A 161 19.46 12.55 1.15
N ARG A 162 19.89 12.90 -0.08
CA ARG A 162 18.96 13.16 -1.18
C ARG A 162 18.22 11.91 -1.61
N LEU A 163 18.88 10.75 -1.62
CA LEU A 163 18.22 9.47 -1.90
C LEU A 163 17.12 9.19 -0.87
N ASP A 164 17.42 9.29 0.43
CA ASP A 164 16.42 9.09 1.49
C ASP A 164 15.27 10.11 1.39
N THR A 165 15.59 11.37 1.10
CA THR A 165 14.57 12.43 0.89
C THR A 165 13.65 12.11 -0.28
N LEU A 166 14.19 11.60 -1.40
CA LEU A 166 13.38 11.20 -2.55
C LEU A 166 12.54 9.96 -2.26
N GLU A 167 13.10 8.96 -1.58
CA GLU A 167 12.38 7.74 -1.19
C GLU A 167 11.24 8.04 -0.21
N THR A 168 11.49 8.90 0.78
CA THR A 168 10.48 9.35 1.74
C THR A 168 9.40 10.18 1.06
N SER A 169 9.77 11.09 0.15
CA SER A 169 8.82 11.90 -0.63
C SER A 169 7.95 11.02 -1.54
N LYS A 170 8.54 10.04 -2.23
CA LYS A 170 7.81 9.05 -3.03
C LYS A 170 6.82 8.27 -2.16
N ARG A 171 7.25 7.78 -0.99
CA ARG A 171 6.39 7.03 -0.05
C ARG A 171 5.19 7.87 0.40
N LYS A 172 5.42 9.13 0.77
CA LYS A 172 4.36 10.08 1.17
C LYS A 172 3.37 10.34 0.02
N ALA A 173 3.86 10.60 -1.19
CA ALA A 173 3.01 10.84 -2.36
C ALA A 173 2.13 9.62 -2.69
N LEU A 174 2.71 8.42 -2.69
CA LEU A 174 1.96 7.17 -2.89
C LEU A 174 0.93 6.95 -1.79
N GLN A 175 1.28 7.22 -0.53
CA GLN A 175 0.35 7.09 0.59
C GLN A 175 -0.85 8.06 0.47
N MET A 176 -0.61 9.29 0.01
CA MET A 176 -1.70 10.25 -0.26
C MET A 176 -2.63 9.76 -1.37
N LEU A 177 -2.07 9.24 -2.47
CA LEU A 177 -2.86 8.68 -3.57
C LEU A 177 -3.69 7.47 -3.13
N THR A 178 -3.12 6.57 -2.32
CA THR A 178 -3.87 5.44 -1.75
C THR A 178 -5.00 5.94 -0.85
N LYS A 179 -4.74 6.90 0.02
CA LYS A 179 -5.77 7.49 0.90
C LYS A 179 -6.91 8.11 0.10
N ASP A 180 -6.61 8.84 -0.97
CA ASP A 180 -7.66 9.42 -1.82
C ASP A 180 -8.41 8.36 -2.63
N SER A 181 -7.72 7.32 -3.11
CA SER A 181 -8.38 6.15 -3.73
C SER A 181 -9.34 5.46 -2.76
N ASP A 182 -8.98 5.32 -1.49
CA ASP A 182 -9.83 4.66 -0.50
C ASP A 182 -11.06 5.51 -0.16
N LYS A 183 -10.94 6.85 -0.11
CA LYS A 183 -12.11 7.74 0.02
C LYS A 183 -13.10 7.57 -1.13
N VAL A 184 -12.59 7.38 -2.36
CA VAL A 184 -13.45 7.13 -3.53
C VAL A 184 -14.18 5.81 -3.35
N LYS A 185 -13.49 4.73 -2.95
CA LYS A 185 -14.12 3.44 -2.67
C LYS A 185 -15.20 3.57 -1.59
N GLU A 186 -14.87 4.18 -0.46
CA GLU A 186 -15.79 4.39 0.66
C GLU A 186 -17.04 5.16 0.24
N PHE A 187 -16.88 6.21 -0.58
CA PHE A 187 -18.01 6.97 -1.12
C PHE A 187 -18.94 6.10 -1.97
N PHE A 188 -18.39 5.28 -2.87
CA PHE A 188 -19.19 4.41 -3.74
C PHE A 188 -19.78 3.22 -2.98
N GLU A 189 -19.09 2.66 -1.99
CA GLU A 189 -19.62 1.61 -1.11
C GLU A 189 -20.81 2.15 -0.30
N LYS A 190 -20.69 3.35 0.28
CA LYS A 190 -21.79 4.00 0.99
C LYS A 190 -22.98 4.24 0.07
N LEU A 191 -22.74 4.70 -1.14
CA LEU A 191 -23.78 4.91 -2.13
C LEU A 191 -24.50 3.60 -2.49
N GLN A 192 -23.74 2.52 -2.76
CA GLN A 192 -24.33 1.21 -3.03
C GLN A 192 -25.17 0.72 -1.86
N HIS A 193 -24.68 0.92 -0.63
CA HIS A 193 -25.42 0.56 0.58
C HIS A 193 -26.75 1.32 0.69
N THR A 194 -26.76 2.63 0.46
CA THR A 194 -27.99 3.44 0.46
C THR A 194 -28.99 2.98 -0.60
N LEU A 195 -28.50 2.67 -1.82
CA LEU A 195 -29.36 2.17 -2.89
C LEU A 195 -29.97 0.80 -2.56
N GLU A 196 -29.17 -0.11 -2.01
CA GLU A 196 -29.64 -1.44 -1.63
C GLU A 196 -30.62 -1.36 -0.45
N GLN A 197 -30.36 -0.47 0.52
CA GLN A 197 -31.30 -0.21 1.60
C GLN A 197 -32.65 0.26 1.07
N LYS A 198 -32.66 1.26 0.17
CA LYS A 198 -33.91 1.78 -0.42
C LYS A 198 -34.65 0.76 -1.25
N ARG A 199 -33.93 -0.08 -2.00
CA ARG A 199 -34.51 -1.22 -2.72
C ARG A 199 -35.23 -2.16 -1.75
N ASN A 200 -34.58 -2.53 -0.66
CA ASN A 200 -35.14 -3.44 0.34
C ASN A 200 -36.35 -2.84 1.07
N GLU A 201 -36.32 -1.53 1.36
CA GLU A 201 -37.47 -0.81 1.92
C GLU A 201 -38.69 -0.91 0.99
N ILE A 202 -38.53 -0.59 -0.30
CA ILE A 202 -39.62 -0.66 -1.28
C ILE A 202 -40.16 -2.09 -1.42
N LEU A 203 -39.28 -3.10 -1.44
CA LEU A 203 -39.72 -4.51 -1.51
C LEU A 203 -40.48 -4.94 -0.24
N SER A 204 -40.07 -4.45 0.93
CA SER A 204 -40.80 -4.70 2.19
C SER A 204 -42.21 -4.10 2.18
N ASP A 205 -42.37 -2.91 1.59
CA ASP A 205 -43.70 -2.30 1.45
C ASP A 205 -44.60 -3.13 0.52
N PHE A 206 -44.05 -3.72 -0.55
CA PHE A 206 -44.78 -4.64 -1.43
C PHE A 206 -45.23 -5.91 -0.71
N GLU A 207 -44.36 -6.54 0.09
CA GLU A 207 -44.75 -7.70 0.89
C GLU A 207 -45.84 -7.35 1.92
N THR A 208 -45.79 -6.14 2.49
CA THR A 208 -46.84 -5.63 3.39
C THR A 208 -48.17 -5.48 2.66
N MET A 209 -48.16 -4.92 1.45
CA MET A 209 -49.36 -4.79 0.61
C MET A 209 -49.94 -6.17 0.23
N LYS A 210 -49.08 -7.12 -0.14
CA LYS A 210 -49.48 -8.50 -0.43
C LYS A 210 -50.12 -9.18 0.78
N LEU A 211 -49.56 -9.00 1.97
CA LEU A 211 -50.14 -9.53 3.20
C LEU A 211 -51.52 -8.94 3.47
N ALA A 212 -51.70 -7.64 3.25
CA ALA A 212 -53.00 -6.98 3.39
C ALA A 212 -54.04 -7.56 2.41
N VAL A 213 -53.64 -7.85 1.16
CA VAL A 213 -54.50 -8.53 0.18
C VAL A 213 -54.91 -9.92 0.65
N MET A 214 -53.96 -10.72 1.13
CA MET A 214 -54.24 -12.05 1.65
C MET A 214 -55.21 -12.01 2.84
N GLN A 215 -54.95 -11.11 3.80
CA GLN A 215 -55.81 -10.93 4.99
C GLN A 215 -57.24 -10.51 4.65
N ALA A 216 -57.43 -9.81 3.53
CA ALA A 216 -58.74 -9.36 3.08
C ALA A 216 -59.52 -10.46 2.32
N TYR A 217 -58.84 -11.26 1.48
CA TYR A 217 -59.50 -12.27 0.63
C TYR A 217 -59.60 -13.67 1.26
N ASP A 218 -58.56 -14.14 1.95
CA ASP A 218 -58.52 -15.49 2.52
C ASP A 218 -59.72 -15.81 3.45
N PRO A 219 -60.17 -14.93 4.37
CA PRO A 219 -61.32 -15.25 5.21
C PRO A 219 -62.63 -15.36 4.41
N GLU A 220 -62.83 -14.50 3.41
CA GLU A 220 -64.03 -14.54 2.55
C GLU A 220 -64.05 -15.80 1.68
N ILE A 221 -62.90 -16.19 1.13
CA ILE A 221 -62.72 -17.44 0.37
C ILE A 221 -63.02 -18.64 1.26
N ASN A 222 -62.47 -18.68 2.48
CA ASN A 222 -62.69 -19.78 3.42
C ASN A 222 -64.16 -19.90 3.86
N LYS A 223 -64.82 -18.76 4.10
CA LYS A 223 -66.26 -18.72 4.39
C LYS A 223 -67.08 -19.28 3.23
N LEU A 224 -66.78 -18.87 2.00
CA LEU A 224 -67.48 -19.38 0.82
C LEU A 224 -67.25 -20.88 0.61
N ASN A 225 -66.02 -21.36 0.79
CA ASN A 225 -65.69 -22.78 0.71
C ASN A 225 -66.50 -23.61 1.73
N THR A 226 -66.67 -23.09 2.94
CA THR A 226 -67.48 -23.74 3.98
C THR A 226 -68.96 -23.82 3.57
N ILE A 227 -69.52 -22.74 3.02
CA ILE A 227 -70.91 -22.73 2.51
C ILE A 227 -71.06 -23.74 1.36
N LEU A 228 -70.13 -23.78 0.41
CA LEU A 228 -70.16 -24.74 -0.71
C LEU A 228 -70.05 -26.19 -0.23
N GLN A 229 -69.28 -26.45 0.82
CA GLN A 229 -69.18 -27.77 1.44
C GLN A 229 -70.50 -28.19 2.08
N GLU A 230 -71.15 -27.30 2.84
CA GLU A 230 -72.46 -27.57 3.44
C GLU A 230 -73.56 -27.76 2.37
N GLN A 231 -73.53 -26.99 1.28
CA GLN A 231 -74.42 -27.19 0.12
C GLN A 231 -74.25 -28.58 -0.49
N ARG A 232 -73.00 -29.03 -0.66
CA ARG A 232 -72.70 -30.37 -1.18
C ARG A 232 -73.23 -31.47 -0.26
N MET A 233 -73.07 -31.31 1.06
CA MET A 233 -73.64 -32.26 2.04
C MET A 233 -75.17 -32.32 1.94
N ALA A 234 -75.84 -31.17 1.89
CA ALA A 234 -77.29 -31.12 1.74
C ALA A 234 -77.77 -31.80 0.44
N PHE A 235 -77.06 -31.58 -0.66
CA PHE A 235 -77.33 -32.24 -1.94
C PHE A 235 -77.17 -33.76 -1.84
N ASN A 236 -76.09 -34.25 -1.23
CA ASN A 236 -75.86 -35.68 -1.04
C ASN A 236 -76.95 -36.34 -0.19
N ILE A 237 -77.43 -35.66 0.86
CA ILE A 237 -78.55 -36.15 1.67
C ILE A 237 -79.78 -36.27 0.76
N ALA A 238 -80.17 -35.20 0.06
CA ALA A 238 -81.31 -35.21 -0.85
C ALA A 238 -81.25 -36.34 -1.89
N GLU A 239 -80.09 -36.54 -2.49
CA GLU A 239 -79.87 -37.57 -3.51
C GLU A 239 -79.96 -39.00 -2.93
N ALA A 240 -79.53 -39.20 -1.68
CA ALA A 240 -79.53 -40.51 -1.04
C ALA A 240 -80.95 -41.02 -0.69
N PHE A 241 -81.90 -40.12 -0.39
CA PHE A 241 -83.22 -40.53 0.07
C PHE A 241 -84.36 -40.32 -0.93
N LYS A 242 -84.09 -39.70 -2.09
CA LYS A 242 -85.14 -39.34 -3.08
C LYS A 242 -85.99 -40.52 -3.57
N ASP A 243 -85.40 -41.72 -3.63
CA ASP A 243 -86.06 -42.95 -4.12
C ASP A 243 -86.38 -43.95 -2.99
N VAL A 244 -86.21 -43.56 -1.72
CA VAL A 244 -86.45 -44.45 -0.56
C VAL A 244 -87.95 -44.71 -0.39
N SER A 245 -88.32 -46.00 -0.35
CA SER A 245 -89.72 -46.45 -0.22
C SER A 245 -90.16 -46.67 1.24
N GLU A 246 -89.22 -46.74 2.20
CA GLU A 246 -89.52 -46.94 3.62
C GLU A 246 -89.90 -45.63 4.32
N PRO A 247 -91.14 -45.48 4.84
CA PRO A 247 -91.64 -44.19 5.34
C PRO A 247 -90.87 -43.62 6.53
N ILE A 248 -90.39 -44.46 7.45
CA ILE A 248 -89.68 -44.00 8.67
C ILE A 248 -88.31 -43.41 8.30
N ILE A 249 -87.54 -44.09 7.45
CA ILE A 249 -86.22 -43.62 6.99
C ILE A 249 -86.37 -42.32 6.20
N PHE A 250 -87.37 -42.26 5.31
CA PHE A 250 -87.65 -41.04 4.53
C PHE A 250 -87.95 -39.84 5.44
N LEU A 251 -88.81 -39.99 6.45
CA LEU A 251 -89.18 -38.89 7.35
C LEU A 251 -87.97 -38.41 8.18
N GLN A 252 -87.11 -39.33 8.62
CA GLN A 252 -85.90 -38.98 9.37
C GLN A 252 -84.90 -38.20 8.50
N GLN A 253 -84.61 -38.66 7.28
CA GLN A 253 -83.68 -38.00 6.36
C GLN A 253 -84.24 -36.67 5.82
N MET A 254 -85.56 -36.58 5.62
CA MET A 254 -86.25 -35.34 5.25
C MET A 254 -86.09 -34.27 6.33
N GLN A 255 -86.13 -34.64 7.62
CA GLN A 255 -85.92 -33.69 8.72
C GLN A 255 -84.47 -33.16 8.73
N GLU A 256 -83.48 -34.06 8.57
CA GLU A 256 -82.07 -33.67 8.48
C GLU A 256 -81.79 -32.75 7.27
N PHE A 257 -82.38 -33.06 6.12
CA PHE A 257 -82.28 -32.21 4.93
C PHE A 257 -82.90 -30.82 5.14
N ARG A 258 -84.07 -30.74 5.79
CA ARG A 258 -84.72 -29.45 6.12
C ARG A 258 -83.86 -28.60 7.03
N GLU A 259 -83.23 -29.21 8.05
CA GLU A 259 -82.33 -28.50 8.96
C GLU A 259 -81.10 -27.96 8.23
N LYS A 260 -80.46 -28.77 7.36
CA LYS A 260 -79.33 -28.32 6.53
C LYS A 260 -79.71 -27.20 5.56
N ILE A 261 -80.86 -27.29 4.88
CA ILE A 261 -81.36 -26.24 3.99
C ILE A 261 -81.68 -24.95 4.75
N LYS A 262 -82.22 -25.05 5.98
CA LYS A 262 -82.51 -23.90 6.83
C LYS A 262 -81.22 -23.14 7.17
N VAL A 263 -80.19 -23.84 7.63
CA VAL A 263 -78.88 -23.24 7.94
C VAL A 263 -78.26 -22.57 6.70
N LEU A 264 -78.34 -23.21 5.53
CA LEU A 264 -77.82 -22.64 4.28
C LEU A 264 -78.56 -21.38 3.83
N LYS A 265 -79.89 -21.31 4.03
CA LYS A 265 -80.70 -20.13 3.68
C LYS A 265 -80.47 -18.96 4.63
N GLU A 266 -80.20 -19.26 5.90
CA GLU A 266 -79.97 -18.25 6.94
C GLU A 266 -78.51 -17.72 6.94
N THR A 267 -77.57 -18.45 6.32
CA THR A 267 -76.16 -18.04 6.25
C THR A 267 -75.95 -16.99 5.15
N PRO A 268 -75.50 -15.76 5.48
CA PRO A 268 -75.27 -14.72 4.48
C PRO A 268 -74.02 -15.03 3.65
N LEU A 269 -74.14 -14.88 2.33
CA LEU A 269 -73.03 -15.03 1.40
C LEU A 269 -72.00 -13.90 1.62
N PRO A 270 -70.69 -14.22 1.52
CA PRO A 270 -69.62 -13.22 1.53
C PRO A 270 -69.76 -12.24 0.34
N CYS A 271 -69.27 -11.01 0.52
CA CYS A 271 -69.33 -9.98 -0.52
C CYS A 271 -68.39 -10.32 -1.69
N SER A 272 -68.83 -10.13 -2.94
CA SER A 272 -68.02 -10.40 -4.13
C SER A 272 -66.91 -9.37 -4.39
N THR A 273 -66.98 -8.21 -3.74
CA THR A 273 -66.00 -7.12 -3.89
C THR A 273 -65.50 -6.72 -2.51
N VAL A 274 -64.24 -7.02 -2.23
CA VAL A 274 -63.52 -6.53 -1.06
C VAL A 274 -62.82 -5.24 -1.46
N ASP A 275 -63.17 -4.12 -0.82
CA ASP A 275 -62.56 -2.82 -1.11
C ASP A 275 -61.16 -2.77 -0.50
N ILE A 276 -60.16 -3.13 -1.31
CA ILE A 276 -58.76 -3.00 -0.93
C ILE A 276 -58.26 -1.71 -1.54
N SER A 277 -58.27 -0.65 -0.73
CA SER A 277 -57.63 0.61 -1.08
C SER A 277 -56.39 0.82 -0.20
N PRO A 278 -55.20 1.06 -0.80
CA PRO A 278 -54.93 1.22 -2.24
C PRO A 278 -54.52 -0.08 -2.93
N THR A 279 -55.18 -0.44 -4.03
CA THR A 279 -54.72 -1.49 -4.97
C THR A 279 -53.91 -0.84 -6.08
N MET A 280 -52.60 -1.08 -6.12
CA MET A 280 -51.72 -0.44 -7.10
C MET A 280 -51.95 -1.01 -8.51
N LYS A 281 -52.55 -0.22 -9.41
CA LYS A 281 -52.98 -0.69 -10.75
C LYS A 281 -51.86 -0.78 -11.79
N SER A 282 -50.78 -0.03 -11.64
CA SER A 282 -49.60 -0.09 -12.51
C SER A 282 -48.39 0.56 -11.84
N PHE A 283 -47.41 -0.25 -11.44
CA PHE A 283 -46.14 0.25 -10.92
C PHE A 283 -45.28 0.78 -12.06
N ASP A 284 -45.09 2.09 -12.15
CA ASP A 284 -44.25 2.73 -13.14
C ASP A 284 -42.98 3.32 -12.51
N THR A 285 -41.83 2.86 -12.98
CA THR A 285 -40.51 3.33 -12.54
C THR A 285 -39.97 4.46 -13.41
N SER A 286 -40.70 4.91 -14.43
CA SER A 286 -40.26 5.98 -15.34
C SER A 286 -39.90 7.28 -14.60
N GLN A 287 -40.59 7.56 -13.49
CA GLN A 287 -40.35 8.71 -12.62
C GLN A 287 -39.00 8.64 -11.89
N TRP A 288 -38.40 7.45 -11.77
CA TRP A 288 -37.12 7.26 -11.11
C TRP A 288 -35.92 7.65 -11.98
N ASN A 289 -36.09 7.67 -13.30
CA ASN A 289 -35.03 8.05 -14.24
C ASN A 289 -34.52 9.49 -14.05
N GLY A 290 -35.34 10.36 -13.45
CA GLY A 290 -34.98 11.76 -13.13
C GLY A 290 -34.45 11.99 -11.72
N ILE A 291 -34.38 10.95 -10.88
CA ILE A 291 -33.99 11.10 -9.47
C ILE A 291 -32.48 11.24 -9.39
N LYS A 292 -32.05 12.36 -8.80
CA LYS A 292 -30.63 12.57 -8.53
C LYS A 292 -30.20 11.67 -7.38
N LEU A 293 -28.95 11.23 -7.45
CA LEU A 293 -28.34 10.36 -6.44
C LEU A 293 -28.40 10.91 -5.01
N VAL A 294 -28.37 12.24 -4.86
CA VAL A 294 -28.54 12.95 -3.56
C VAL A 294 -29.96 12.88 -3.01
N ASP A 295 -30.93 12.56 -3.86
CA ASP A 295 -32.36 12.51 -3.54
C ASP A 295 -32.87 11.06 -3.42
N VAL A 296 -31.98 10.06 -3.44
CA VAL A 296 -32.32 8.63 -3.29
C VAL A 296 -33.08 8.36 -2.00
N ASP A 297 -32.81 9.12 -0.94
CA ASP A 297 -33.54 9.01 0.33
C ASP A 297 -35.03 9.40 0.24
N LYS A 298 -35.40 10.14 -0.81
CA LYS A 298 -36.76 10.60 -1.08
C LYS A 298 -37.55 9.64 -1.97
N LEU A 299 -36.95 8.53 -2.41
CA LEU A 299 -37.66 7.43 -3.06
C LEU A 299 -38.64 6.81 -2.06
N SER A 300 -39.91 6.87 -2.39
CA SER A 300 -40.99 6.14 -1.75
C SER A 300 -41.87 5.49 -2.82
N LEU A 301 -42.69 4.52 -2.44
CA LEU A 301 -43.73 4.00 -3.33
C LEU A 301 -44.58 5.17 -3.85
N PRO A 302 -44.78 5.30 -5.18
CA PRO A 302 -45.71 6.26 -5.73
C PRO A 302 -47.11 6.01 -5.16
N GLN A 303 -47.60 6.89 -4.30
CA GLN A 303 -49.01 6.91 -3.96
C GLN A 303 -49.81 7.28 -5.21
N GLU A 304 -50.94 6.59 -5.41
CA GLU A 304 -51.81 6.82 -6.57
C GLU A 304 -51.97 8.31 -6.83
N SER A 305 -51.71 8.73 -8.06
CA SER A 305 -51.90 10.09 -8.52
C SER A 305 -53.41 10.37 -8.67
N ASN A 306 -54.14 10.35 -7.57
CA ASN A 306 -55.44 10.99 -7.47
C ASN A 306 -55.21 12.36 -6.86
N THR A 307 -55.28 13.38 -7.71
CA THR A 307 -55.27 14.79 -7.36
C THR A 307 -56.40 15.10 -6.37
N PHE A 308 -56.16 14.93 -5.07
CA PHE A 308 -56.98 15.51 -4.02
C PHE A 308 -56.53 16.96 -3.80
N LYS A 309 -57.26 17.89 -4.43
CA LYS A 309 -57.23 19.31 -4.07
C LYS A 309 -57.75 19.48 -2.66
N PHE A 310 -56.87 19.47 -1.65
CA PHE A 310 -57.18 20.01 -0.34
C PHE A 310 -56.91 21.52 -0.32
N LYS A 311 -57.99 22.31 -0.22
CA LYS A 311 -57.95 23.71 0.23
C LYS A 311 -57.46 23.71 1.67
N ILE A 312 -56.22 24.14 1.91
CA ILE A 312 -55.70 24.38 3.28
C ILE A 312 -56.03 25.84 3.69
N PRO A 313 -56.47 26.09 4.94
CA PRO A 313 -56.85 27.44 5.40
C PRO A 313 -55.69 28.44 5.33
N SER A 314 -55.95 29.60 4.73
CA SER A 314 -54.99 30.51 4.10
C SER A 314 -54.28 31.53 5.01
N VAL A 315 -54.25 31.36 6.33
CA VAL A 315 -53.73 32.44 7.22
C VAL A 315 -52.67 31.99 8.23
N PHE A 316 -52.64 30.71 8.63
CA PHE A 316 -51.70 30.25 9.67
C PHE A 316 -50.34 29.80 9.10
N SER A 317 -50.31 29.13 7.94
CA SER A 317 -49.07 28.63 7.34
C SER A 317 -48.20 29.76 6.75
N ARG A 318 -48.83 30.78 6.15
CA ARG A 318 -48.10 31.89 5.52
C ARG A 318 -47.40 32.77 6.55
N ARG A 319 -48.04 33.04 7.71
CA ARG A 319 -47.43 33.79 8.82
C ARG A 319 -46.27 33.02 9.47
N PHE A 320 -46.39 31.70 9.63
CA PHE A 320 -45.31 30.89 10.21
C PHE A 320 -44.08 30.82 9.30
N ILE A 321 -44.29 30.67 7.99
CA ILE A 321 -43.20 30.66 7.00
C ILE A 321 -42.52 32.03 6.94
N VAL A 322 -43.30 33.12 6.90
CA VAL A 322 -42.74 34.49 6.88
C VAL A 322 -41.97 34.78 8.18
N ASN A 323 -42.48 34.39 9.35
CA ASN A 323 -41.78 34.56 10.63
C ASN A 323 -40.49 33.72 10.73
N SER A 324 -40.48 32.49 10.19
CA SER A 324 -39.27 31.68 10.10
C SER A 324 -38.21 32.32 9.19
N LEU A 325 -38.63 32.88 8.04
CA LEU A 325 -37.72 33.58 7.13
C LEU A 325 -37.15 34.85 7.76
N ILE A 326 -37.97 35.64 8.47
CA ILE A 326 -37.52 36.83 9.21
C ILE A 326 -36.54 36.43 10.33
N PHE A 327 -36.80 35.35 11.06
CA PHE A 327 -35.90 34.86 12.11
C PHE A 327 -34.54 34.42 11.55
N LEU A 328 -34.53 33.71 10.41
CA LEU A 328 -33.30 33.34 9.72
C LEU A 328 -32.52 34.56 9.20
N LEU A 329 -33.22 35.58 8.72
CA LEU A 329 -32.61 36.86 8.32
C LEU A 329 -31.97 37.58 9.52
N ILE A 330 -32.65 37.64 10.66
CA ILE A 330 -32.11 38.26 11.89
C ILE A 330 -30.89 37.48 12.39
N LEU A 331 -30.92 36.15 12.36
CA LEU A 331 -29.77 35.30 12.71
C LEU A 331 -28.59 35.51 11.77
N ALA A 332 -28.83 35.67 10.46
CA ALA A 332 -27.78 35.94 9.49
C ALA A 332 -27.14 37.32 9.71
N VAL A 333 -27.96 38.35 9.97
CA VAL A 333 -27.49 39.72 10.21
C VAL A 333 -26.73 39.82 11.54
N THR A 334 -27.22 39.20 12.62
CA THR A 334 -26.52 39.19 13.92
C THR A 334 -25.18 38.44 13.87
N ARG A 335 -25.09 37.35 13.11
CA ARG A 335 -23.82 36.66 12.82
C ARG A 335 -22.84 37.57 12.07
N MET A 336 -23.32 38.39 11.13
CA MET A 336 -22.47 39.36 10.42
C MET A 336 -21.96 40.47 11.34
N SER A 337 -22.81 41.04 12.19
CA SER A 337 -22.40 42.07 13.18
C SER A 337 -21.38 41.53 14.19
N PHE A 338 -21.49 40.25 14.58
CA PHE A 338 -20.51 39.60 15.46
C PHE A 338 -19.15 39.44 14.77
N VAL A 339 -19.13 39.02 13.49
CA VAL A 339 -17.89 38.91 12.72
C VAL A 339 -17.25 40.29 12.49
N GLU A 340 -18.05 41.33 12.27
CA GLU A 340 -17.56 42.71 12.10
C GLU A 340 -16.93 43.24 13.40
N SER A 341 -17.58 43.04 14.55
CA SER A 341 -17.04 43.42 15.88
C SER A 341 -15.73 42.69 16.23
N VAL A 342 -15.61 41.40 15.88
CA VAL A 342 -14.37 40.64 16.11
C VAL A 342 -13.22 41.19 15.26
N ILE A 343 -13.49 41.62 14.02
CA ILE A 343 -12.46 42.18 13.14
C ILE A 343 -12.05 43.59 13.59
N ASP A 344 -12.99 44.42 14.02
CA ASP A 344 -12.69 45.76 14.55
C ASP A 344 -11.84 45.69 15.84
N ASN A 345 -12.12 44.71 16.70
CA ASN A 345 -11.27 44.42 17.87
C ASN A 345 -9.86 43.96 17.46
N LEU A 346 -9.74 43.16 16.39
CA LEU A 346 -8.44 42.75 15.85
C LEU A 346 -7.64 43.93 15.30
N GLN A 347 -8.30 44.88 14.64
CA GLN A 347 -7.68 46.11 14.13
C GLN A 347 -7.25 47.06 15.25
N CYS A 348 -8.04 47.14 16.33
CA CYS A 348 -7.69 47.90 17.53
C CYS A 348 -6.47 47.28 18.25
N TRP A 349 -6.39 45.95 18.32
CA TRP A 349 -5.21 45.27 18.85
C TRP A 349 -3.97 45.49 17.97
N LYS A 350 -4.12 45.52 16.64
CA LYS A 350 -3.02 45.86 15.71
C LYS A 350 -2.44 47.24 15.99
N SER A 351 -3.28 48.27 16.19
CA SER A 351 -2.80 49.62 16.48
C SER A 351 -2.12 49.74 17.85
N GLN A 352 -2.66 49.06 18.87
CA GLN A 352 -2.04 49.00 20.20
C GLN A 352 -0.69 48.27 20.16
N PHE A 353 -0.60 47.15 19.43
CA PHE A 353 0.63 46.37 19.31
C PHE A 353 1.73 47.15 18.56
N LEU A 354 1.39 47.85 17.47
CA LEU A 354 2.31 48.74 16.75
C LEU A 354 2.82 49.89 17.63
N THR A 355 1.98 50.42 18.52
CA THR A 355 2.35 51.49 19.46
C THR A 355 3.27 50.99 20.57
N ILE A 356 3.04 49.77 21.06
CA ILE A 356 3.88 49.11 22.06
C ILE A 356 5.24 48.73 21.44
N SER A 357 5.27 48.23 20.21
CA SER A 357 6.52 47.88 19.54
C SER A 357 7.40 49.10 19.25
N LEU A 358 6.80 50.23 18.87
CA LEU A 358 7.52 51.49 18.64
C LEU A 358 8.07 52.16 19.91
N SER A 359 7.52 51.84 21.09
CA SER A 359 7.92 52.46 22.37
C SER A 359 8.91 51.64 23.20
N TYR A 360 8.96 50.31 23.03
CA TYR A 360 9.77 49.42 23.88
C TYR A 360 10.85 48.60 23.15
N LEU A 361 10.83 48.48 21.81
CA LEU A 361 11.71 47.58 21.06
C LEU A 361 12.63 48.35 20.09
N ALA A 362 13.49 49.23 20.63
CA ALA A 362 14.53 49.88 19.83
C ALA A 362 15.70 48.92 19.48
N ASP A 363 15.89 47.82 20.21
CA ASP A 363 17.07 46.94 20.08
C ASP A 363 16.78 45.52 19.53
N THR A 364 15.57 45.21 19.06
CA THR A 364 15.26 43.89 18.46
C THR A 364 14.41 44.01 17.20
N VAL A 365 15.03 44.47 16.12
CA VAL A 365 14.37 44.74 14.82
C VAL A 365 13.82 43.47 14.16
N GLU A 366 14.53 42.34 14.22
CA GLU A 366 14.12 41.09 13.52
C GLU A 366 12.83 40.44 14.08
N ILE A 367 12.62 40.47 15.39
CA ILE A 367 11.43 39.87 16.02
C ILE A 367 10.19 40.74 15.74
N ALA A 368 10.37 42.05 15.73
CA ALA A 368 9.30 42.99 15.39
C ALA A 368 8.87 42.80 13.93
N ASP A 369 9.80 42.68 12.99
CA ASP A 369 9.50 42.48 11.57
C ASP A 369 8.77 41.14 11.31
N HIS A 370 9.18 40.05 11.97
CA HIS A 370 8.47 38.78 11.88
C HIS A 370 7.05 38.87 12.46
N ALA A 371 6.89 39.50 13.61
CA ALA A 371 5.57 39.69 14.20
C ALA A 371 4.66 40.53 13.27
N VAL A 372 5.17 41.63 12.71
CA VAL A 372 4.43 42.48 11.75
C VAL A 372 4.01 41.68 10.52
N PHE A 373 4.91 40.88 9.94
CA PHE A 373 4.61 40.03 8.78
C PHE A 373 3.48 39.01 9.06
N TYR A 374 3.55 38.30 10.19
CA TYR A 374 2.49 37.36 10.57
C TYR A 374 1.16 38.05 10.85
N TRP A 375 1.20 39.24 11.46
CA TRP A 375 0.00 40.04 11.70
C TRP A 375 -0.62 40.56 10.40
N GLU A 376 0.17 40.98 9.41
CA GLU A 376 -0.33 41.35 8.07
C GLU A 376 -1.03 40.17 7.39
N GLN A 377 -0.42 38.99 7.43
CA GLN A 377 -0.99 37.78 6.85
C GLN A 377 -2.30 37.37 7.52
N MET A 378 -2.40 37.54 8.84
CA MET A 378 -3.64 37.31 9.59
C MET A 378 -4.73 38.34 9.24
N THR A 379 -4.37 39.62 9.03
CA THR A 379 -5.34 40.64 8.60
C THR A 379 -5.85 40.41 7.18
N ASP A 380 -4.98 39.97 6.27
CA ASP A 380 -5.37 39.62 4.90
C ASP A 380 -6.31 38.42 4.90
N GLY A 381 -5.99 37.38 5.68
CA GLY A 381 -6.87 36.22 5.88
C GLY A 381 -8.24 36.60 6.45
N ALA A 382 -8.28 37.51 7.43
CA ALA A 382 -9.53 38.02 7.99
C ALA A 382 -10.35 38.84 6.97
N SER A 383 -9.69 39.63 6.11
CA SER A 383 -10.36 40.40 5.05
C SER A 383 -10.98 39.49 3.98
N LEU A 384 -10.30 38.41 3.59
CA LEU A 384 -10.80 37.42 2.64
C LEU A 384 -11.99 36.64 3.22
N LEU A 385 -11.93 36.29 4.51
CA LEU A 385 -13.06 35.68 5.22
C LEU A 385 -14.27 36.62 5.28
N ARG A 386 -14.04 37.91 5.54
CA ARG A 386 -15.10 38.95 5.50
C ARG A 386 -15.77 39.01 4.14
N GLU A 387 -15.01 39.01 3.05
CA GLU A 387 -15.55 39.05 1.69
C GLU A 387 -16.36 37.79 1.34
N LYS A 388 -15.85 36.60 1.71
CA LYS A 388 -16.58 35.35 1.54
C LYS A 388 -17.88 35.29 2.34
N CYS A 389 -17.88 35.76 3.58
CA CYS A 389 -19.08 35.85 4.41
C CYS A 389 -20.13 36.81 3.82
N LYS A 390 -19.69 37.96 3.27
CA LYS A 390 -20.59 38.89 2.55
C LYS A 390 -21.21 38.22 1.32
N ASN A 391 -20.40 37.56 0.49
CA ASN A 391 -20.90 36.89 -0.71
C ASN A 391 -21.86 35.74 -0.39
N TYR A 392 -21.56 34.93 0.62
CA TYR A 392 -22.46 33.87 1.07
C TYR A 392 -23.80 34.43 1.57
N THR A 393 -23.77 35.53 2.33
CA THR A 393 -24.98 36.18 2.83
C THR A 393 -25.82 36.76 1.70
N LEU A 394 -25.20 37.38 0.69
CA LEU A 394 -25.90 37.86 -0.51
C LEU A 394 -26.58 36.72 -1.28
N VAL A 395 -25.92 35.57 -1.40
CA VAL A 395 -26.51 34.37 -2.03
C VAL A 395 -27.71 33.85 -1.22
N VAL A 396 -27.62 33.84 0.11
CA VAL A 396 -28.75 33.46 0.97
C VAL A 396 -29.91 34.45 0.82
N LEU A 397 -29.63 35.76 0.80
CA LEU A 397 -30.62 36.81 0.60
C LEU A 397 -31.31 36.70 -0.77
N ASP A 398 -30.55 36.45 -1.84
CA ASP A 398 -31.09 36.27 -3.19
C ASP A 398 -31.97 35.01 -3.28
N ASN A 399 -31.53 33.89 -2.70
CA ASN A 399 -32.32 32.66 -2.64
C ASN A 399 -33.62 32.85 -1.85
N VAL A 400 -33.58 33.58 -0.72
CA VAL A 400 -34.79 33.91 0.05
C VAL A 400 -35.71 34.83 -0.75
N ALA A 401 -35.18 35.84 -1.44
CA ALA A 401 -35.97 36.74 -2.29
C ALA A 401 -36.63 35.99 -3.46
N GLN A 402 -35.88 35.14 -4.17
CA GLN A 402 -36.40 34.29 -5.24
C GLN A 402 -37.49 33.34 -4.74
N PHE A 403 -37.30 32.74 -3.55
CA PHE A 403 -38.30 31.88 -2.93
C PHE A 403 -39.58 32.65 -2.60
N VAL A 404 -39.48 33.84 -2.00
CA VAL A 404 -40.63 34.70 -1.69
C VAL A 404 -41.38 35.11 -2.97
N CYS A 405 -40.66 35.47 -4.03
CA CYS A 405 -41.25 35.82 -5.33
C CYS A 405 -41.93 34.63 -6.02
N LYS A 406 -41.29 33.45 -6.03
CA LYS A 406 -41.82 32.23 -6.69
C LYS A 406 -43.14 31.77 -6.08
N TYR A 407 -43.29 31.91 -4.77
CA TYR A 407 -44.49 31.48 -4.05
C TYR A 407 -45.48 32.61 -3.75
N LYS A 408 -45.25 33.83 -4.27
CA LYS A 408 -46.06 35.03 -4.00
C LYS A 408 -46.37 35.17 -2.50
N LEU A 409 -45.33 35.04 -1.66
CA LEU A 409 -45.49 35.03 -0.20
C LEU A 409 -45.65 36.43 0.39
N LEU A 410 -45.41 37.48 -0.40
CA LEU A 410 -45.81 38.88 -0.16
C LEU A 410 -47.18 39.19 -0.75
#